data_AF-A0A835W401-F1
#
_entry.id   AF-A0A835W401-F1
#
_cell.length_a   1.000
_cell.length_b   1.000
_cell.length_c   1.000
_cell.angle_alpha   90.00
_cell.angle_beta   90.00
_cell.angle_gamma   90.00
#
_symmetry.space_group_name_H-M   'P 1'
#
loop_
_entity.id
_entity.type
_entity.pdbx_description
1 polymer ?
#
loop_
_entity_poly.entity_id
_entity_poly.type
_entity_poly.pdbx_seq_one_letter_code
_entity_poly.pdbx_strand_id
1 'polypeptide(L)'
;MRVALALLLLLPVVALASSQPVGVSAPLLVWGSKGQGARVSYEVVSNVEEVASELVLNALGQDAGSHKLQGEESSTVVVFVGSQLDAADMRSRTEAVDALSGLVNAAPASLVMPYTVSKGASIRENVCGKLDAAGVQHEVVACKAPSADLKADVAAALAKANGAKKHVVIACSNIDAALEGTNAGLAAEVEQLQQVQAAVDAAGLDAVVLYASQSAPGASDLAAAQGGKRRSLLATYTGFGEYTSCGTLCQTQVRWLEAMLAVLFMALASCAGLLCLYVLDTPTRFETAKDAASGPQN
;
A
#
# COMPACT_ATOMS: atom_id res chain seq x y z
N MET A 1 26.19 -14.31 37.72
CA MET A 1 25.88 -12.88 37.48
C MET A 1 26.69 -12.23 36.36
N ARG A 2 28.02 -12.44 36.22
CA ARG A 2 28.84 -11.77 35.18
C ARG A 2 28.49 -12.14 33.72
N VAL A 3 27.99 -13.35 33.47
CA VAL A 3 27.60 -13.82 32.13
C VAL A 3 26.23 -13.25 31.69
N ALA A 4 25.29 -13.06 32.62
CA ALA A 4 23.98 -12.49 32.33
C ALA A 4 24.05 -10.98 32.03
N LEU A 5 24.98 -10.26 32.68
CA LEU A 5 25.21 -8.84 32.43
C LEU A 5 25.87 -8.59 31.06
N ALA A 6 26.74 -9.52 30.62
CA ALA A 6 27.37 -9.46 29.31
C ALA A 6 26.37 -9.70 28.17
N LEU A 7 25.38 -10.58 28.37
CA LEU A 7 24.32 -10.84 27.38
C LEU A 7 23.34 -9.66 27.25
N LEU A 8 23.05 -8.94 28.35
CA LEU A 8 22.20 -7.75 28.37
C LEU A 8 22.86 -6.51 27.74
N LEU A 9 24.20 -6.45 27.72
CA LEU A 9 24.94 -5.36 27.07
C LEU A 9 25.21 -5.60 25.57
N LEU A 10 24.96 -6.80 25.05
CA LEU A 10 25.12 -7.14 23.63
C LEU A 10 23.84 -6.91 22.80
N LEU A 11 22.69 -6.67 23.43
CA LEU A 11 21.41 -6.50 22.75
C LEU A 11 21.16 -5.15 22.04
N PRO A 12 21.83 -4.01 22.33
CA PRO A 12 21.54 -2.77 21.61
C PRO A 12 22.38 -2.55 20.34
N VAL A 13 23.41 -3.37 20.07
CA VAL A 13 24.31 -3.13 18.92
C VAL A 13 23.80 -3.75 17.61
N VAL A 14 22.97 -4.79 17.68
CA VAL A 14 22.41 -5.41 16.46
C VAL A 14 21.26 -4.57 15.85
N ALA A 15 20.66 -3.64 16.61
CA ALA A 15 19.57 -2.80 16.12
C ALA A 15 20.03 -1.58 15.28
N LEU A 16 21.32 -1.26 15.24
CA LEU A 16 21.85 -0.08 14.54
C LEU A 16 22.52 -0.38 13.19
N ALA A 17 22.78 -1.66 12.87
CA ALA A 17 23.50 -2.06 11.65
C ALA A 17 22.57 -2.43 10.47
N SER A 18 21.25 -2.46 10.68
CA SER A 18 20.27 -2.68 9.62
C SER A 18 19.40 -1.44 9.39
N SER A 19 20.01 -0.25 9.27
CA SER A 19 19.36 0.83 8.52
C SER A 19 19.49 0.54 7.02
N GLN A 20 19.01 -0.63 6.58
CA GLN A 20 18.55 -0.73 5.21
C GLN A 20 17.44 0.32 5.07
N PRO A 21 17.40 1.10 3.98
CA PRO A 21 16.28 2.00 3.76
C PRO A 21 15.02 1.15 3.84
N VAL A 22 14.24 1.33 4.91
CA VAL A 22 12.96 0.65 5.09
C VAL A 22 12.19 0.95 3.82
N GLY A 23 11.97 -0.10 3.05
CA GLY A 23 11.43 -0.03 1.70
C GLY A 23 10.21 0.87 1.70
N VAL A 24 10.21 1.80 0.77
CA VAL A 24 9.11 2.71 0.46
C VAL A 24 7.79 1.95 0.56
N SER A 25 6.85 2.42 1.37
CA SER A 25 5.55 1.80 1.53
C SER A 25 4.81 1.72 0.19
N ALA A 26 4.67 0.48 -0.28
CA ALA A 26 3.77 -0.13 -1.24
C ALA A 26 2.68 0.69 -1.93
N PRO A 27 2.49 0.56 -3.27
CA PRO A 27 1.16 0.77 -3.85
C PRO A 27 0.14 -0.20 -3.21
N LEU A 28 -1.06 0.33 -3.01
CA LEU A 28 -2.23 -0.46 -2.68
C LEU A 28 -2.74 -1.09 -3.98
N LEU A 29 -2.55 -2.39 -4.18
CA LEU A 29 -3.17 -3.08 -5.31
C LEU A 29 -4.60 -3.47 -4.91
N VAL A 30 -5.60 -2.75 -5.41
CA VAL A 30 -6.99 -3.19 -5.28
C VAL A 30 -7.37 -3.90 -6.57
N TRP A 31 -7.85 -5.13 -6.47
CA TRP A 31 -8.43 -5.82 -7.62
C TRP A 31 -9.86 -6.24 -7.33
N GLY A 32 -10.70 -6.17 -8.35
CA GLY A 32 -12.10 -6.58 -8.28
C GLY A 32 -12.46 -7.47 -9.45
N SER A 33 -13.37 -8.39 -9.22
CA SER A 33 -14.05 -9.12 -10.28
C SER A 33 -15.54 -9.16 -9.98
N LYS A 34 -16.34 -9.05 -11.04
CA LYS A 34 -17.79 -9.07 -10.98
C LYS A 34 -18.28 -10.30 -10.20
N GLY A 35 -18.87 -10.06 -9.03
CA GLY A 35 -19.44 -11.10 -8.16
C GLY A 35 -18.49 -11.75 -7.15
N GLN A 36 -17.18 -11.48 -7.20
CA GLN A 36 -16.22 -11.96 -6.18
C GLN A 36 -15.88 -10.90 -5.11
N GLY A 37 -16.31 -9.65 -5.33
CA GLY A 37 -16.03 -8.51 -4.47
C GLY A 37 -14.59 -8.01 -4.61
N ALA A 38 -14.34 -6.77 -4.19
CA ALA A 38 -13.01 -6.18 -4.19
C ALA A 38 -12.10 -6.90 -3.17
N ARG A 39 -10.94 -7.33 -3.64
CA ARG A 39 -9.83 -7.80 -2.82
C ARG A 39 -8.73 -6.75 -2.85
N VAL A 40 -8.14 -6.53 -1.69
CA VAL A 40 -7.09 -5.53 -1.50
C VAL A 40 -5.83 -6.26 -1.11
N SER A 41 -4.77 -6.12 -1.89
CA SER A 41 -3.42 -6.52 -1.51
C SER A 41 -2.54 -5.30 -1.29
N TYR A 42 -1.73 -5.41 -0.25
CA TYR A 42 -0.76 -4.40 0.12
C TYR A 42 0.60 -4.97 -0.26
N GLU A 43 1.16 -4.52 -1.38
CA GLU A 43 2.43 -5.05 -1.87
C GLU A 43 3.46 -3.95 -2.10
N VAL A 44 4.63 -4.09 -1.47
CA VAL A 44 5.74 -3.17 -1.65
C VAL A 44 6.46 -3.50 -2.95
N VAL A 45 6.26 -2.66 -3.97
CA VAL A 45 6.97 -2.79 -5.24
C VAL A 45 7.99 -1.68 -5.41
N SER A 46 9.15 -2.03 -5.95
CA SER A 46 10.29 -1.12 -6.12
C SER A 46 10.25 -0.32 -7.41
N ASN A 47 9.54 -0.81 -8.43
CA ASN A 47 9.43 -0.22 -9.77
C ASN A 47 8.00 -0.39 -10.28
N VAL A 48 7.17 0.64 -10.16
CA VAL A 48 5.74 0.53 -10.45
C VAL A 48 5.46 0.51 -11.94
N GLU A 49 6.29 1.19 -12.71
CA GLU A 49 6.18 1.20 -14.16
C GLU A 49 6.39 -0.21 -14.73
N GLU A 50 7.34 -0.96 -14.17
CA GLU A 50 7.59 -2.35 -14.55
C GLU A 50 6.44 -3.25 -14.13
N VAL A 51 5.94 -3.11 -12.90
CA VAL A 51 4.77 -3.87 -12.41
C VAL A 51 3.51 -3.58 -13.24
N ALA A 52 3.25 -2.32 -13.58
CA ALA A 52 2.12 -1.95 -14.43
C ALA A 52 2.22 -2.62 -15.82
N SER A 53 3.43 -2.66 -16.38
CA SER A 53 3.70 -3.32 -17.66
C SER A 53 3.49 -4.83 -17.57
N GLU A 54 4.01 -5.48 -16.52
CA GLU A 54 3.82 -6.90 -16.26
C GLU A 54 2.35 -7.26 -16.12
N LEU A 55 1.59 -6.47 -15.35
CA LEU A 55 0.16 -6.70 -15.14
C LEU A 55 -0.64 -6.57 -16.43
N VAL A 56 -0.35 -5.59 -17.29
CA VAL A 56 -1.00 -5.45 -18.60
C VAL A 56 -0.67 -6.64 -19.51
N LEU A 57 0.59 -7.08 -19.55
CA LEU A 57 0.99 -8.22 -20.37
C LEU A 57 0.38 -9.54 -19.85
N ASN A 58 0.34 -9.73 -18.54
CA ASN A 58 -0.29 -10.88 -17.90
C ASN A 58 -1.82 -10.88 -18.12
N ALA A 59 -2.47 -9.72 -18.10
CA ALA A 59 -3.91 -9.61 -18.44
C ALA A 59 -4.20 -10.12 -19.87
N LEU A 60 -3.22 -9.96 -20.78
CA LEU A 60 -3.29 -10.46 -22.15
C LEU A 60 -2.88 -11.94 -22.27
N GLY A 61 -2.59 -12.66 -21.18
CA GLY A 61 -2.08 -14.04 -21.21
C GLY A 61 -0.66 -14.14 -21.79
N GLN A 62 0.17 -13.10 -21.62
CA GLN A 62 1.62 -13.22 -21.82
C GLN A 62 2.28 -13.36 -20.46
N ASP A 63 3.07 -14.42 -20.25
CA ASP A 63 3.86 -14.59 -19.02
C ASP A 63 4.92 -13.48 -18.93
N ALA A 64 4.65 -12.47 -18.11
CA ALA A 64 5.53 -11.34 -17.88
C ALA A 64 5.80 -11.18 -16.37
N GLY A 65 7.05 -11.44 -15.97
CA GLY A 65 7.52 -11.23 -14.61
C GLY A 65 6.79 -12.04 -13.53
N SER A 66 6.78 -11.52 -12.31
CA SER A 66 6.25 -12.24 -11.13
C SER A 66 4.86 -11.79 -10.70
N HIS A 67 4.41 -10.60 -11.11
CA HIS A 67 3.13 -10.04 -10.67
C HIS A 67 2.00 -10.48 -11.61
N LYS A 68 1.24 -11.49 -11.21
CA LYS A 68 0.10 -11.99 -11.98
C LYS A 68 -1.22 -11.43 -11.49
N LEU A 69 -2.07 -11.01 -12.42
CA LEU A 69 -3.47 -10.73 -12.13
C LEU A 69 -4.20 -12.03 -11.81
N GLN A 70 -4.94 -12.06 -10.71
CA GLN A 70 -5.91 -13.12 -10.44
C GLN A 70 -7.20 -12.75 -11.17
N GLY A 71 -7.41 -13.31 -12.35
CA GLY A 71 -8.55 -13.02 -13.22
C GLY A 71 -8.47 -13.81 -14.52
N GLU A 72 -9.53 -13.73 -15.33
CA GLU A 72 -9.57 -14.33 -16.67
C GLU A 72 -8.62 -13.57 -17.61
N GLU A 73 -7.90 -14.32 -18.46
CA GLU A 73 -7.11 -13.73 -19.54
C GLU A 73 -8.06 -13.09 -20.55
N SER A 74 -7.80 -11.84 -20.91
CA SER A 74 -8.63 -11.10 -21.86
C SER A 74 -7.84 -10.75 -23.12
N SER A 75 -8.53 -10.72 -24.26
CA SER A 75 -7.98 -10.21 -25.51
C SER A 75 -7.86 -8.68 -25.53
N THR A 76 -8.54 -7.98 -24.62
CA THR A 76 -8.63 -6.52 -24.58
C THR A 76 -8.29 -5.98 -23.20
N VAL A 77 -7.32 -5.07 -23.12
CA VAL A 77 -6.98 -4.40 -21.85
C VAL A 77 -7.16 -2.90 -22.03
N VAL A 78 -7.86 -2.26 -21.10
CA VAL A 78 -8.02 -0.81 -21.07
C VAL A 78 -7.27 -0.28 -19.87
N VAL A 79 -6.24 0.53 -20.12
CA VAL A 79 -5.42 1.17 -19.09
C VAL A 79 -5.85 2.61 -18.96
N PHE A 80 -6.35 3.02 -17.79
CA PHE A 80 -6.59 4.42 -17.47
C PHE A 80 -5.47 4.95 -16.57
N VAL A 81 -4.76 5.97 -17.03
CA VAL A 81 -3.66 6.62 -16.31
C VAL A 81 -4.16 7.93 -15.70
N GLY A 82 -4.44 7.91 -14.40
CA GLY A 82 -4.78 9.07 -13.59
C GLY A 82 -3.55 9.82 -13.06
N SER A 83 -3.80 10.95 -12.39
CA SER A 83 -2.81 11.81 -11.73
C SER A 83 -3.21 12.23 -10.32
N GLN A 84 -4.47 12.04 -9.91
CA GLN A 84 -5.04 12.59 -8.68
C GLN A 84 -5.06 11.61 -7.51
N LEU A 85 -5.41 10.34 -7.74
CA LEU A 85 -5.63 9.40 -6.63
C LEU A 85 -4.33 9.06 -5.89
N ASP A 86 -4.25 9.44 -4.61
CA ASP A 86 -3.21 9.04 -3.67
C ASP A 86 -3.66 7.82 -2.85
N ALA A 87 -2.68 7.02 -2.40
CA ALA A 87 -2.90 5.95 -1.43
C ALA A 87 -3.47 6.48 -0.10
N ALA A 88 -3.23 7.75 0.24
CA ALA A 88 -3.87 8.41 1.37
C ALA A 88 -5.39 8.58 1.17
N ASP A 89 -5.84 8.91 -0.04
CA ASP A 89 -7.25 9.13 -0.36
C ASP A 89 -8.07 7.84 -0.20
N MET A 90 -7.48 6.70 -0.55
CA MET A 90 -8.10 5.38 -0.35
C MET A 90 -8.48 5.09 1.10
N ARG A 91 -7.97 5.85 2.08
CA ARG A 91 -8.28 5.72 3.51
C ARG A 91 -9.37 6.68 3.96
N SER A 92 -9.55 7.81 3.28
CA SER A 92 -10.44 8.89 3.74
C SER A 92 -11.93 8.63 3.50
N ARG A 93 -12.30 7.53 2.82
CA ARG A 93 -13.70 7.21 2.42
C ARG A 93 -14.42 8.43 1.86
N THR A 94 -13.76 9.14 0.96
CA THR A 94 -14.39 10.24 0.23
C THR A 94 -15.39 9.66 -0.77
N GLU A 95 -16.37 10.48 -1.17
CA GLU A 95 -17.36 10.08 -2.18
C GLU A 95 -16.70 9.57 -3.48
N ALA A 96 -15.58 10.18 -3.88
CA ALA A 96 -14.80 9.74 -5.03
C ALA A 96 -14.20 8.33 -4.85
N VAL A 97 -13.75 7.99 -3.65
CA VAL A 97 -13.18 6.67 -3.33
C VAL A 97 -14.27 5.61 -3.21
N ASP A 98 -15.43 5.97 -2.68
CA ASP A 98 -16.62 5.09 -2.67
C ASP A 98 -17.11 4.82 -4.10
N ALA A 99 -17.12 5.84 -4.96
CA ALA A 99 -17.41 5.69 -6.38
C ALA A 99 -16.39 4.79 -7.09
N LEU A 100 -15.09 4.96 -6.80
CA LEU A 100 -14.03 4.08 -7.32
C LEU A 100 -14.22 2.62 -6.87
N SER A 101 -14.59 2.40 -5.61
CA SER A 101 -14.92 1.07 -5.11
C SER A 101 -16.11 0.46 -5.87
N GLY A 102 -17.13 1.26 -6.17
CA GLY A 102 -18.24 0.85 -7.03
C GLY A 102 -17.79 0.38 -8.42
N LEU A 103 -16.86 1.12 -9.03
CA LEU A 103 -16.31 0.80 -10.36
C LEU A 103 -15.50 -0.49 -10.36
N VAL A 104 -14.64 -0.65 -9.35
CA VAL A 104 -13.83 -1.85 -9.16
C VAL A 104 -14.70 -3.09 -9.03
N ASN A 105 -15.80 -2.99 -8.28
CA ASN A 105 -16.73 -4.10 -8.06
C ASN A 105 -17.63 -4.39 -9.26
N ALA A 106 -17.92 -3.38 -10.09
CA ALA A 106 -18.80 -3.52 -11.25
C ALA A 106 -18.09 -4.12 -12.48
N ALA A 107 -16.77 -3.92 -12.59
CA ALA A 107 -15.99 -4.40 -13.73
C ALA A 107 -15.83 -5.94 -13.75
N PRO A 108 -15.79 -6.58 -14.94
CA PRO A 108 -15.48 -8.01 -15.08
C PRO A 108 -14.15 -8.38 -14.41
N ALA A 109 -13.12 -7.56 -14.66
CA ALA A 109 -11.85 -7.54 -13.96
C ALA A 109 -11.34 -6.10 -13.91
N SER A 110 -11.01 -5.64 -12.69
CA SER A 110 -10.41 -4.33 -12.47
C SER A 110 -9.17 -4.40 -11.60
N LEU A 111 -8.24 -3.49 -11.85
CA LEU A 111 -7.09 -3.24 -10.98
C LEU A 111 -6.96 -1.74 -10.74
N VAL A 112 -6.70 -1.34 -9.50
CA VAL A 112 -6.36 0.03 -9.13
C VAL A 112 -4.98 0.03 -8.50
N MET A 113 -4.10 0.87 -9.04
CA MET A 113 -2.77 1.17 -8.51
C MET A 113 -2.71 2.68 -8.18
N PRO A 114 -3.02 3.10 -6.93
CA PRO A 114 -2.96 4.50 -6.53
C PRO A 114 -1.51 4.98 -6.44
N TYR A 115 -1.37 6.31 -6.29
CA TYR A 115 -0.14 7.06 -6.53
C TYR A 115 1.15 6.36 -6.13
N THR A 116 2.09 6.37 -7.08
CA THR A 116 3.41 5.80 -6.90
C THR A 116 4.48 6.83 -7.19
N VAL A 117 5.49 6.88 -6.31
CA VAL A 117 6.64 7.77 -6.51
C VAL A 117 7.50 7.18 -7.62
N SER A 118 7.24 7.61 -8.85
CA SER A 118 8.05 7.25 -10.01
C SER A 118 9.42 7.91 -9.92
N LYS A 119 10.48 7.12 -10.11
CA LYS A 119 11.84 7.62 -10.39
C LYS A 119 12.23 7.44 -11.87
N GLY A 120 11.32 6.91 -12.68
CA GLY A 120 11.59 6.41 -14.03
C GLY A 120 10.79 7.11 -15.12
N ALA A 121 10.64 6.44 -16.27
CA ALA A 121 9.78 6.87 -17.35
C ALA A 121 8.30 6.91 -16.92
N SER A 122 7.44 7.60 -17.67
CA SER A 122 5.99 7.54 -17.35
C SER A 122 5.47 6.10 -17.44
N ILE A 123 4.46 5.73 -16.64
CA ILE A 123 3.79 4.42 -16.71
C ILE A 123 3.36 4.15 -18.15
N ARG A 124 2.80 5.18 -18.81
CA ARG A 124 2.44 5.15 -20.23
C ARG A 124 3.61 4.74 -21.11
N GLU A 125 4.75 5.41 -21.00
CA GLU A 125 5.92 5.14 -21.87
C GLU A 125 6.50 3.75 -21.65
N ASN A 126 6.54 3.27 -20.40
CA ASN A 126 7.03 1.93 -20.10
C ASN A 126 6.07 0.86 -20.65
N VAL A 127 4.76 1.02 -20.40
CA VAL A 127 3.72 0.12 -20.91
C VAL A 127 3.75 0.09 -22.44
N CYS A 128 3.75 1.25 -23.12
CA CYS A 128 3.88 1.33 -24.58
C CYS A 128 5.15 0.62 -25.07
N GLY A 129 6.31 0.91 -24.49
CA GLY A 129 7.58 0.32 -24.93
C GLY A 129 7.61 -1.21 -24.76
N LYS A 130 6.97 -1.74 -23.71
CA LYS A 130 6.84 -3.19 -23.49
C LYS A 130 5.83 -3.82 -24.44
N LEU A 131 4.72 -3.14 -24.75
CA LEU A 131 3.74 -3.59 -25.74
C LEU A 131 4.32 -3.62 -27.14
N ASP A 132 5.10 -2.60 -27.53
CA ASP A 132 5.84 -2.55 -28.79
C ASP A 132 6.83 -3.71 -28.91
N ALA A 133 7.62 -3.95 -27.85
CA ALA A 133 8.56 -5.06 -27.81
C ALA A 133 7.86 -6.44 -27.90
N ALA A 134 6.64 -6.54 -27.37
CA ALA A 134 5.82 -7.74 -27.42
C ALA A 134 4.99 -7.87 -28.72
N GLY A 135 5.04 -6.89 -29.62
CA GLY A 135 4.26 -6.87 -30.86
C GLY A 135 2.74 -6.78 -30.64
N VAL A 136 2.31 -6.18 -29.52
CA VAL A 136 0.90 -6.00 -29.17
C VAL A 136 0.38 -4.68 -29.72
N GLN A 137 -0.77 -4.70 -30.39
CA GLN A 137 -1.41 -3.49 -30.89
C GLN A 137 -1.93 -2.67 -29.71
N HIS A 138 -1.62 -1.38 -29.72
CA HIS A 138 -2.08 -0.47 -28.68
C HIS A 138 -2.45 0.90 -29.24
N GLU A 139 -3.42 1.55 -28.62
CA GLU A 139 -3.88 2.89 -28.97
C GLU A 139 -3.87 3.79 -27.74
N VAL A 140 -3.45 5.05 -27.93
CA VAL A 140 -3.30 6.03 -26.85
C VAL A 140 -4.31 7.16 -27.06
N VAL A 141 -5.14 7.41 -26.04
CA VAL A 141 -6.25 8.38 -26.05
C VAL A 141 -6.03 9.41 -24.94
N ALA A 142 -6.31 10.69 -25.23
CA ALA A 142 -6.27 11.80 -24.27
C ALA A 142 -4.91 12.09 -23.57
N CYS A 143 -3.82 11.39 -23.92
CA CYS A 143 -2.52 11.55 -23.26
C CYS A 143 -1.60 12.65 -23.83
N LYS A 144 -1.91 13.20 -25.01
CA LYS A 144 -1.14 14.28 -25.66
C LYS A 144 -1.95 15.56 -25.83
N ALA A 145 -3.25 15.41 -26.02
CA ALA A 145 -4.19 16.50 -26.15
C ALA A 145 -5.43 16.15 -25.32
N PRO A 146 -6.06 17.15 -24.68
CA PRO A 146 -7.31 16.94 -23.97
C PRO A 146 -8.36 16.37 -24.92
N SER A 147 -9.03 15.30 -24.50
CA SER A 147 -10.20 14.78 -25.22
C SER A 147 -11.42 15.63 -24.87
N ALA A 148 -12.22 15.98 -25.87
CA ALA A 148 -13.50 16.65 -25.69
C ALA A 148 -14.60 15.68 -25.23
N ASP A 149 -14.50 14.41 -25.63
CA ASP A 149 -15.42 13.33 -25.25
C ASP A 149 -14.62 12.03 -25.09
N LEU A 150 -14.13 11.82 -23.87
CA LEU A 150 -13.28 10.67 -23.55
C LEU A 150 -14.01 9.34 -23.81
N LYS A 151 -15.32 9.31 -23.59
CA LYS A 151 -16.15 8.13 -23.82
C LYS A 151 -16.18 7.77 -25.30
N ALA A 152 -16.43 8.75 -26.17
CA ALA A 152 -16.48 8.53 -27.62
C ALA A 152 -15.10 8.13 -28.18
N ASP A 153 -14.04 8.77 -27.72
CA ASP A 153 -12.68 8.47 -28.20
C ASP A 153 -12.22 7.07 -27.79
N VAL A 154 -12.51 6.64 -26.55
CA VAL A 154 -12.24 5.28 -26.09
C VAL A 154 -13.10 4.26 -26.85
N ALA A 155 -14.38 4.55 -27.08
CA ALA A 155 -15.24 3.67 -27.88
C ALA A 155 -14.72 3.51 -29.31
N ALA A 156 -14.23 4.60 -29.93
CA ALA A 156 -13.61 4.55 -31.25
C ALA A 156 -12.31 3.74 -31.26
N ALA A 157 -11.48 3.86 -30.22
CA ALA A 157 -10.26 3.08 -30.06
C ALA A 157 -10.54 1.59 -29.84
N LEU A 158 -11.60 1.26 -29.11
CA LEU A 158 -12.07 -0.12 -28.94
C LEU A 158 -12.64 -0.69 -30.25
N ALA A 159 -13.36 0.11 -31.04
CA ALA A 159 -13.92 -0.34 -32.32
C ALA A 159 -12.84 -0.68 -33.37
N LYS A 160 -11.65 -0.06 -33.29
CA LYS A 160 -10.50 -0.37 -34.15
C LYS A 160 -9.87 -1.72 -33.85
N ALA A 161 -10.18 -2.33 -32.71
CA ALA A 161 -9.69 -3.65 -32.32
C ALA A 161 -10.22 -4.80 -33.22
N ASN A 162 -11.17 -4.53 -34.12
CA ASN A 162 -11.83 -5.52 -34.98
C ASN A 162 -10.84 -6.32 -35.85
N GLY A 163 -10.33 -7.42 -35.29
CA GLY A 163 -9.43 -8.38 -35.93
C GLY A 163 -8.09 -8.61 -35.20
N ALA A 164 -7.74 -7.80 -34.20
CA ALA A 164 -6.54 -8.02 -33.41
C ALA A 164 -6.74 -9.17 -32.41
N LYS A 165 -5.75 -10.08 -32.28
CA LYS A 165 -5.80 -11.16 -31.27
C LYS A 165 -5.66 -10.63 -29.84
N LYS A 166 -4.95 -9.50 -29.68
CA LYS A 166 -4.64 -8.82 -28.40
C LYS A 166 -4.58 -7.32 -28.67
N HIS A 167 -5.37 -6.53 -27.96
CA HIS A 167 -5.48 -5.07 -28.15
C HIS A 167 -5.44 -4.34 -26.81
N VAL A 168 -4.73 -3.22 -26.75
CA VAL A 168 -4.64 -2.38 -25.54
C VAL A 168 -5.05 -0.95 -25.83
N VAL A 169 -5.96 -0.39 -25.05
CA VAL A 169 -6.32 1.03 -25.11
C VAL A 169 -5.78 1.73 -23.87
N ILE A 170 -4.96 2.75 -24.03
CA ILE A 170 -4.38 3.54 -22.95
C ILE A 170 -5.04 4.93 -22.97
N ALA A 171 -5.85 5.24 -21.97
CA ALA A 171 -6.48 6.53 -21.78
C ALA A 171 -5.78 7.28 -20.64
N CYS A 172 -5.56 8.59 -20.78
CA CYS A 172 -5.05 9.42 -19.69
C CYS A 172 -6.13 10.36 -19.14
N SER A 173 -6.08 10.64 -17.84
CA SER A 173 -6.89 11.68 -17.22
C SER A 173 -6.52 13.05 -17.78
N ASN A 174 -7.52 13.90 -17.98
CA ASN A 174 -7.35 15.29 -18.35
C ASN A 174 -7.97 16.17 -17.25
N ILE A 175 -7.16 16.51 -16.26
CA ILE A 175 -7.57 17.34 -15.12
C ILE A 175 -7.02 18.75 -15.35
N ASP A 176 -7.84 19.76 -15.08
CA ASP A 176 -7.39 21.15 -15.11
C ASP A 176 -6.29 21.34 -14.06
N ALA A 177 -5.18 21.99 -14.44
CA ALA A 177 -4.07 22.32 -13.55
C ALA A 177 -4.55 23.07 -12.29
N ALA A 178 -5.66 23.82 -12.38
CA ALA A 178 -6.25 24.51 -11.23
C ALA A 178 -6.89 23.56 -10.18
N LEU A 179 -7.24 22.34 -10.58
CA LEU A 179 -7.92 21.35 -9.74
C LEU A 179 -6.98 20.24 -9.25
N GLU A 180 -5.72 20.23 -9.70
CA GLU A 180 -4.72 19.24 -9.29
C GLU A 180 -4.50 19.23 -7.77
N GLY A 181 -4.49 18.02 -7.19
CA GLY A 181 -4.30 17.82 -5.76
C GLY A 181 -5.50 18.21 -4.88
N THR A 182 -6.66 18.45 -5.48
CA THR A 182 -7.90 18.78 -4.77
C THR A 182 -8.92 17.64 -4.84
N ASN A 183 -9.84 17.58 -3.89
CA ASN A 183 -10.97 16.64 -3.93
C ASN A 183 -11.83 16.80 -5.18
N ALA A 184 -11.92 18.02 -5.73
CA ALA A 184 -12.65 18.29 -6.97
C ALA A 184 -11.92 17.71 -8.19
N GLY A 185 -10.59 17.80 -8.23
CA GLY A 185 -9.77 17.13 -9.25
C GLY A 185 -9.91 15.62 -9.19
N LEU A 186 -9.86 15.03 -8.00
CA LEU A 186 -10.08 13.59 -7.80
C LEU A 186 -11.48 13.15 -8.25
N ALA A 187 -12.53 13.91 -7.91
CA ALA A 187 -13.89 13.61 -8.36
C ALA A 187 -14.01 13.64 -9.88
N ALA A 188 -13.41 14.63 -10.55
CA ALA A 188 -13.39 14.72 -12.01
C ALA A 188 -12.62 13.56 -12.66
N GLU A 189 -11.52 13.10 -12.04
CA GLU A 189 -10.78 11.92 -12.52
C GLU A 189 -11.61 10.64 -12.42
N VAL A 190 -12.32 10.47 -11.30
CA VAL A 190 -13.23 9.32 -11.12
C VAL A 190 -14.38 9.37 -12.12
N GLU A 191 -14.93 10.55 -12.42
CA GLU A 191 -15.94 10.73 -13.47
C GLU A 191 -15.40 10.33 -14.85
N GLN A 192 -14.15 10.71 -15.18
CA GLN A 192 -13.51 10.27 -16.42
C GLN A 192 -13.32 8.75 -16.46
N LEU A 193 -12.93 8.13 -15.35
CA LEU A 193 -12.84 6.66 -15.26
C LEU A 193 -14.22 6.00 -15.47
N GLN A 194 -15.30 6.58 -14.94
CA GLN A 194 -16.67 6.11 -15.20
C GLN A 194 -17.03 6.17 -16.68
N GLN A 195 -16.63 7.24 -17.38
CA GLN A 195 -16.84 7.38 -18.82
C GLN A 195 -16.10 6.29 -19.61
N VAL A 196 -14.85 5.99 -19.22
CA VAL A 196 -14.06 4.89 -19.82
C VAL A 196 -14.75 3.55 -19.59
N GLN A 197 -15.18 3.26 -18.37
CA GLN A 197 -15.87 2.00 -18.06
C GLN A 197 -17.20 1.89 -18.83
N ALA A 198 -17.96 2.98 -18.93
CA ALA A 198 -19.18 3.01 -19.72
C ALA A 198 -18.94 2.78 -21.22
N ALA A 199 -17.80 3.21 -21.76
CA ALA A 199 -17.40 2.92 -23.14
C ALA A 199 -17.07 1.43 -23.33
N VAL A 200 -16.38 0.83 -22.37
CA VAL A 200 -16.06 -0.61 -22.35
C VAL A 200 -17.33 -1.45 -22.27
N ASP A 201 -18.23 -1.11 -21.34
CA ASP A 201 -19.51 -1.81 -21.17
C ASP A 201 -20.39 -1.70 -22.44
N ALA A 202 -20.41 -0.53 -23.09
CA ALA A 202 -21.15 -0.32 -24.33
C ALA A 202 -20.56 -1.09 -25.53
N ALA A 203 -19.25 -1.35 -25.53
CA ALA A 203 -18.59 -2.16 -26.55
C ALA A 203 -18.91 -3.66 -26.41
N GLY A 204 -19.36 -4.11 -25.22
CA GLY A 204 -19.70 -5.50 -24.96
C GLY A 204 -18.52 -6.46 -25.10
N LEU A 205 -17.29 -5.95 -24.98
CA LEU A 205 -16.06 -6.74 -25.04
C LEU A 205 -15.72 -7.25 -23.64
N ASP A 206 -15.21 -8.48 -23.57
CA ASP A 206 -14.58 -8.97 -22.35
C ASP A 206 -13.23 -8.27 -22.20
N ALA A 207 -13.17 -7.23 -21.38
CA ALA A 207 -12.00 -6.39 -21.22
C ALA A 207 -11.61 -6.22 -19.76
N VAL A 208 -10.30 -6.21 -19.50
CA VAL A 208 -9.74 -5.90 -18.18
C VAL A 208 -9.49 -4.39 -18.10
N VAL A 209 -10.04 -3.73 -17.08
CA VAL A 209 -9.84 -2.29 -16.87
C VAL A 209 -8.79 -2.09 -15.77
N LEU A 210 -7.63 -1.54 -16.14
CA LEU A 210 -6.52 -1.27 -15.24
C LEU A 210 -6.40 0.25 -15.03
N TYR A 211 -6.66 0.68 -13.80
CA TYR A 211 -6.45 2.04 -13.34
C TYR A 211 -5.06 2.14 -12.70
N ALA A 212 -4.26 3.13 -13.13
CA ALA A 212 -2.98 3.45 -12.53
C ALA A 212 -2.89 4.96 -12.31
N SER A 213 -2.50 5.41 -11.12
CA SER A 213 -2.27 6.81 -10.81
C SER A 213 -0.77 7.12 -10.85
N GLN A 214 -0.40 8.07 -11.70
CA GLN A 214 0.95 8.64 -11.78
C GLN A 214 0.84 10.17 -11.79
N SER A 215 1.18 10.80 -10.68
CA SER A 215 1.38 12.25 -10.67
C SER A 215 2.67 12.60 -11.41
N ALA A 216 2.62 13.60 -12.27
CA ALA A 216 3.81 14.14 -12.91
C ALA A 216 4.70 14.79 -11.84
N PRO A 217 5.98 14.41 -11.72
CA PRO A 217 6.84 15.00 -10.70
C PRO A 217 7.04 16.48 -11.00
N GLY A 218 6.43 17.35 -10.21
CA GLY A 218 6.81 18.76 -10.18
C GLY A 218 8.24 18.91 -9.65
N ALA A 219 8.95 19.99 -10.02
CA ALA A 219 10.28 20.30 -9.48
C ALA A 219 10.30 20.32 -7.93
N SER A 220 9.16 20.64 -7.32
CA SER A 220 8.89 20.62 -5.88
C SER A 220 8.74 19.21 -5.29
N ASP A 221 8.31 18.24 -6.08
CA ASP A 221 8.09 16.86 -5.63
C ASP A 221 9.38 16.06 -5.56
N LEU A 222 10.40 16.41 -6.35
CA LEU A 222 11.75 15.83 -6.20
C LEU A 222 12.41 16.24 -4.87
N ALA A 223 12.17 17.48 -4.42
CA ALA A 223 12.63 17.97 -3.12
C ALA A 223 11.78 17.41 -1.96
N ALA A 224 10.45 17.36 -2.11
CA ALA A 224 9.55 16.78 -1.12
C ALA A 224 9.67 15.24 -1.01
N ALA A 225 10.04 14.58 -2.10
CA ALA A 225 10.41 13.17 -2.12
C ALA A 225 11.70 12.93 -1.32
N GLN A 226 12.62 13.89 -1.20
CA GLN A 226 13.83 13.67 -0.40
C GLN A 226 13.63 13.79 1.12
N GLY A 227 12.49 14.28 1.65
CA GLY A 227 12.34 14.35 3.11
C GLY A 227 10.96 14.54 3.74
N GLY A 228 9.96 15.08 3.04
CA GLY A 228 8.70 15.52 3.66
C GLY A 228 7.51 14.61 3.37
N LYS A 229 7.15 14.44 2.09
CA LYS A 229 6.00 13.62 1.68
C LYS A 229 6.24 12.12 1.92
N ARG A 230 7.49 11.65 1.74
CA ARG A 230 7.91 10.27 2.10
C ARG A 230 7.76 9.95 3.59
N ARG A 231 7.93 10.96 4.47
CA ARG A 231 7.69 10.81 5.91
C ARG A 231 6.21 10.97 6.26
N SER A 232 5.41 11.77 5.54
CA SER A 232 3.97 11.91 5.80
C SER A 232 3.20 10.60 5.59
N LEU A 233 3.62 9.77 4.63
CA LEU A 233 3.05 8.43 4.42
C LEU A 233 3.37 7.46 5.57
N LEU A 234 4.45 7.72 6.33
CA LEU A 234 4.84 7.01 7.55
C LEU A 234 4.33 7.68 8.83
N ALA A 235 4.11 9.00 8.83
CA ALA A 235 3.71 9.77 10.01
C ALA A 235 2.28 9.42 10.45
N THR A 236 1.40 9.08 9.50
CA THR A 236 0.07 8.53 9.83
C THR A 236 0.12 7.10 10.37
N TYR A 237 1.25 6.39 10.22
CA TYR A 237 1.50 5.10 10.88
C TYR A 237 2.23 5.22 12.22
N THR A 238 2.93 6.33 12.48
CA THR A 238 3.49 6.64 13.80
C THR A 238 2.48 7.52 14.56
N GLY A 239 1.44 6.88 15.08
CA GLY A 239 0.23 7.53 15.56
C GLY A 239 0.44 8.74 16.48
N PHE A 240 -0.21 9.85 16.11
CA PHE A 240 -0.68 10.92 17.01
C PHE A 240 -1.83 11.69 16.32
N GLY A 241 -2.93 11.00 15.98
CA GLY A 241 -4.15 11.61 15.42
C GLY A 241 -5.40 10.74 15.65
N GLU A 242 -6.58 11.35 15.64
CA GLU A 242 -7.89 10.82 16.09
C GLU A 242 -8.51 9.65 15.28
N TYR A 243 -7.73 8.86 14.53
CA TYR A 243 -8.28 7.80 13.66
C TYR A 243 -7.63 6.43 13.94
N THR A 244 -8.23 5.70 14.90
CA THR A 244 -7.77 4.39 15.39
C THR A 244 -8.57 3.20 14.86
N SER A 245 -9.02 3.20 13.60
CA SER A 245 -9.64 2.00 13.01
C SER A 245 -8.60 1.15 12.27
N CYS A 246 -8.10 0.15 12.99
CA CYS A 246 -7.15 -0.85 12.50
C CYS A 246 -7.94 -2.02 11.91
N GLY A 247 -7.73 -2.34 10.63
CA GLY A 247 -8.40 -3.46 9.95
C GLY A 247 -8.09 -4.81 10.60
N THR A 248 -8.79 -5.88 10.24
CA THR A 248 -8.69 -7.21 10.90
C THR A 248 -7.27 -7.78 10.97
N LEU A 249 -6.48 -7.60 9.90
CA LEU A 249 -5.09 -8.07 9.81
C LEU A 249 -4.16 -7.26 10.74
N CYS A 250 -4.30 -5.93 10.72
CA CYS A 250 -3.63 -5.01 11.64
C CYS A 250 -4.00 -5.32 13.10
N GLN A 251 -5.28 -5.56 13.39
CA GLN A 251 -5.79 -5.82 14.73
C GLN A 251 -5.20 -7.12 15.28
N THR A 252 -5.05 -8.13 14.43
CA THR A 252 -4.46 -9.42 14.80
C THR A 252 -2.97 -9.28 15.10
N GLN A 253 -2.24 -8.52 14.28
CA GLN A 253 -0.80 -8.27 14.48
C GLN A 253 -0.52 -7.42 15.73
N VAL A 254 -1.31 -6.37 15.95
CA VAL A 254 -1.19 -5.51 17.14
C VAL A 254 -1.49 -6.29 18.41
N ARG A 255 -2.54 -7.13 18.42
CA ARG A 255 -2.86 -7.99 19.58
C ARG A 255 -1.74 -8.99 19.87
N TRP A 256 -1.11 -9.55 18.84
CA TRP A 256 0.04 -10.43 19.02
C TRP A 256 1.23 -9.71 19.63
N LEU A 257 1.51 -8.50 19.14
CA LEU A 257 2.61 -7.68 19.64
C LEU A 257 2.37 -7.21 21.09
N GLU A 258 1.15 -6.79 21.40
CA GLU A 258 0.73 -6.41 22.74
C GLU A 258 0.83 -7.59 23.72
N ALA A 259 0.37 -8.78 23.31
CA ALA A 259 0.50 -9.99 24.12
C ALA A 259 1.96 -10.36 24.38
N MET A 260 2.83 -10.30 23.37
CA MET A 260 4.26 -10.55 23.53
C MET A 260 4.91 -9.54 24.49
N LEU A 261 4.55 -8.27 24.37
CA LEU A 261 5.06 -7.21 25.23
C LEU A 261 4.61 -7.40 26.69
N ALA A 262 3.34 -7.77 26.91
CA ALA A 262 2.81 -8.04 28.23
C ALA A 262 3.51 -9.25 28.90
N VAL A 263 3.72 -10.33 28.15
CA VAL A 263 4.48 -11.51 28.62
C VAL A 263 5.92 -11.15 28.95
N LEU A 264 6.56 -10.32 28.13
CA LEU A 264 7.92 -9.84 28.39
C LEU A 264 7.99 -9.02 29.69
N PHE A 265 7.06 -8.09 29.92
CA PHE A 265 7.03 -7.32 31.17
C PHE A 265 6.77 -8.19 32.40
N MET A 266 5.87 -9.17 32.31
CA MET A 266 5.64 -10.13 33.39
C MET A 266 6.87 -10.98 33.70
N ALA A 267 7.62 -11.40 32.67
CA ALA A 267 8.88 -12.12 32.85
C ALA A 267 9.94 -11.25 33.53
N LEU A 268 10.09 -9.98 33.11
CA LEU A 268 11.03 -9.04 33.73
C LEU A 268 10.67 -8.75 35.19
N ALA A 269 9.39 -8.52 35.48
CA ALA A 269 8.91 -8.32 36.86
C ALA A 269 9.16 -9.54 37.74
N SER A 270 8.93 -10.75 37.21
CA SER A 270 9.20 -12.02 37.91
C SER A 270 10.69 -12.21 38.21
N CYS A 271 11.56 -11.93 37.23
CA CYS A 271 13.01 -11.96 37.42
C CYS A 271 13.48 -10.96 38.48
N ALA A 272 12.93 -9.74 38.48
CA ALA A 272 13.23 -8.75 39.51
C ALA A 272 12.81 -9.22 40.91
N GLY A 273 11.61 -9.81 41.04
CA GLY A 273 11.13 -10.39 42.30
C GLY A 273 12.02 -11.52 42.82
N LEU A 274 12.44 -12.44 41.94
CA LEU A 274 13.34 -13.54 42.31
C LEU A 274 14.72 -13.05 42.77
N LEU A 275 15.27 -12.01 42.13
CA LEU A 275 16.52 -11.40 42.56
C LEU A 275 16.40 -10.74 43.95
N CYS A 276 15.27 -10.07 44.24
CA CYS A 276 15.03 -9.50 45.56
C CYS A 276 14.94 -10.57 46.65
N LEU A 277 14.27 -11.70 46.38
CA LEU A 277 14.19 -12.82 47.33
C LEU A 277 15.54 -13.51 47.54
N TYR A 278 16.39 -13.57 46.51
CA TYR A 278 17.73 -14.15 46.64
C TYR A 278 18.66 -13.35 47.58
N VAL A 279 18.41 -12.05 47.74
CA VAL A 279 19.21 -11.16 48.60
C VAL A 279 18.74 -11.16 50.05
N LEU A 280 17.58 -11.76 50.36
CA LEU A 280 17.13 -11.91 51.74
C LEU A 280 17.93 -13.00 52.46
N ASP A 281 19.08 -12.62 52.98
CA ASP A 281 19.78 -13.39 54.02
C ASP A 281 18.95 -13.31 55.31
N THR A 282 18.19 -14.35 55.59
CA THR A 282 17.53 -14.46 56.89
C THR A 282 18.60 -14.64 57.97
N PRO A 283 18.67 -13.76 58.99
CA PRO A 283 19.66 -13.88 60.03
C PRO A 283 19.44 -15.18 60.81
N THR A 284 20.44 -16.06 60.83
CA THR A 284 20.38 -17.40 61.46
C THR A 284 20.39 -17.36 62.99
N ARG A 285 20.36 -16.16 63.59
CA ARG A 285 20.42 -15.98 65.04
C ARG A 285 19.29 -15.04 65.48
N PHE A 286 18.17 -15.64 65.88
CA PHE A 286 17.19 -14.94 66.70
C PHE A 286 17.82 -14.75 68.09
N GLU A 287 17.93 -13.52 68.56
CA GLU A 287 18.33 -13.27 69.95
C GLU A 287 17.30 -13.92 70.88
N THR A 288 17.73 -14.89 71.68
CA THR A 288 16.92 -15.50 72.74
C THR A 288 16.54 -14.44 73.76
N ALA A 289 15.27 -14.43 74.17
CA ALA A 289 14.73 -13.52 75.16
C ALA A 289 15.63 -13.47 76.40
N LYS A 290 16.07 -12.26 76.76
CA LYS A 290 16.91 -12.03 77.93
C LYS A 290 16.16 -12.50 79.16
N ASP A 291 16.68 -13.54 79.82
CA ASP A 291 16.17 -14.05 81.08
C ASP A 291 16.02 -12.89 82.08
N ALA A 292 14.78 -12.54 82.38
CA ALA A 292 14.43 -11.67 83.49
C ALA A 292 14.51 -12.50 84.78
N ALA A 293 15.73 -12.80 85.23
CA ALA A 293 15.96 -13.44 86.52
C ALA A 293 17.23 -12.91 87.20
N SER A 294 17.10 -12.69 88.51
CA SER A 294 18.08 -12.21 89.51
C SER A 294 18.34 -10.70 89.53
N GLY A 295 18.15 -9.96 90.62
CA GLY A 295 17.74 -10.27 91.99
C GLY A 295 17.88 -8.97 92.82
N PRO A 296 17.20 -8.83 93.98
CA PRO A 296 17.33 -7.66 94.83
C PRO A 296 18.54 -7.82 95.76
N GLN A 297 19.50 -6.90 95.72
CA GLN A 297 20.43 -6.66 96.85
C GLN A 297 20.87 -5.20 96.90
N ASN A 298 20.16 -4.46 97.77
CA ASN A 298 20.60 -3.51 98.79
C ASN A 298 19.77 -2.23 98.83
#